data_AF-A0A655AQV6-F1
#
_entry.id   AF-A0A655AQV6-F1
#
_cell.length_a   1.000
_cell.length_b   1.000
_cell.length_c   1.000
_cell.angle_alpha   90.00
_cell.angle_beta   90.00
_cell.angle_gamma   90.00
#
_symmetry.space_group_name_H-M   'P 1'
#
loop_
_entity.id
_entity.type
_entity.pdbx_description
1 polymer ?
#
loop_
_entity_poly.entity_id
_entity_poly.type
_entity_poly.pdbx_seq_one_letter_code
_entity_poly.pdbx_strand_id
1 'polypeptide(L)' 'MFAGYAAVEAYLPSQRVAVAVAVTYAPEAFDDQGNYRNQADILFRKIGAEVAPNDAPPMPPGR' A
#
# COMPACT_ATOMS: atom_id res chain seq x y z
N MET A 1 -9.11 12.81 2.05
CA MET A 1 -9.53 11.66 1.21
C MET A 1 -10.76 12.07 0.42
N PHE A 2 -10.80 11.81 -0.88
CA PHE A 2 -12.06 11.80 -1.62
C PHE A 2 -12.55 10.34 -1.68
N ALA A 3 -13.65 10.01 -1.03
CA ALA A 3 -14.52 8.86 -1.35
C ALA A 3 -13.92 7.43 -1.35
N GLY A 4 -13.55 6.85 -0.19
CA GLY A 4 -13.53 5.39 -0.05
C GLY A 4 -12.44 4.61 -0.82
N TYR A 5 -11.34 5.23 -1.24
CA TYR A 5 -10.18 4.55 -1.81
C TYR A 5 -8.82 5.06 -1.30
N ALA A 6 -7.76 4.27 -1.48
CA ALA A 6 -6.37 4.70 -1.38
C ALA A 6 -5.54 4.11 -2.51
N ALA A 7 -4.47 4.81 -2.92
CA ALA A 7 -3.57 4.34 -3.97
C ALA A 7 -2.10 4.62 -3.62
N VAL A 8 -1.22 3.77 -4.14
CA VAL A 8 0.24 3.91 -4.08
C VAL A 8 0.81 3.49 -5.44
N GLU A 9 1.77 4.27 -5.93
CA GLU A 9 2.51 3.97 -7.15
C GLU A 9 4.00 4.15 -6.90
N ALA A 10 4.81 3.19 -7.38
CA ALA A 10 6.26 3.26 -7.28
C ALA A 10 6.93 2.58 -8.47
N TYR A 11 8.10 3.08 -8.84
CA TYR A 11 8.95 2.52 -9.87
C TYR A 11 10.38 2.34 -9.34
N LEU A 12 10.95 1.16 -9.54
CA LEU A 12 12.32 0.80 -9.19
C LEU A 12 13.18 0.76 -10.47
N PRO A 13 13.94 1.83 -10.80
CA PRO A 13 14.61 1.93 -12.09
C PRO A 13 15.70 0.89 -12.32
N SER A 14 16.43 0.50 -11.25
CA SER A 14 17.52 -0.48 -11.32
C SER A 14 17.06 -1.86 -11.81
N GLN A 15 15.78 -2.19 -11.56
CA GLN A 15 15.18 -3.47 -11.94
C GLN A 15 14.06 -3.33 -12.98
N ARG A 16 13.69 -2.10 -13.37
CA ARG A 16 12.58 -1.78 -14.28
C ARG A 16 11.23 -2.35 -13.81
N VAL A 17 11.03 -2.39 -12.49
CA VAL A 17 9.79 -2.88 -11.89
C VAL A 17 8.91 -1.70 -11.50
N ALA A 18 7.64 -1.73 -11.89
CA ALA A 18 6.63 -0.78 -11.44
C ALA A 18 5.55 -1.52 -10.65
N VAL A 19 5.12 -0.92 -9.54
CA VAL A 19 4.01 -1.42 -8.73
C VAL A 19 3.01 -0.28 -8.55
N ALA A 20 1.78 -0.51 -8.97
CA ALA A 20 0.64 0.38 -8.76
C ALA A 20 -0.46 -0.40 -8.03
N VAL A 21 -0.89 0.12 -6.89
CA VAL A 21 -1.92 -0.49 -6.05
C VAL A 21 -3.02 0.52 -5.82
N ALA A 22 -4.26 0.10 -6.05
CA ALA A 22 -5.46 0.82 -5.62
C ALA A 22 -6.29 -0.12 -4.76
N VAL A 23 -6.79 0.40 -3.64
CA VAL A 23 -7.73 -0.29 -2.76
C VAL A 23 -8.98 0.55 -2.61
N THR A 24 -10.12 -0.10 -2.50
CA THR A 24 -11.39 0.50 -2.09
C THR A 24 -11.75 0.03 -0.68
N TYR A 25 -12.48 0.86 0.05
CA TYR A 25 -12.87 0.64 1.43
C TYR A 25 -14.38 0.48 1.51
N ALA A 26 -14.81 -0.62 2.15
CA ALA A 26 -16.17 -0.75 2.63
C ALA A 26 -16.38 0.14 3.87
N PRO A 27 -17.63 0.48 4.23
CA PRO A 27 -17.93 1.30 5.41
C PRO A 27 -17.27 0.79 6.70
N GLU A 28 -17.15 -0.53 6.86
CA GLU A 28 -16.58 -1.19 8.04
C GLU A 28 -15.05 -0.99 8.19
N ALA A 29 -14.39 -0.44 7.17
CA ALA A 29 -12.97 -0.10 7.25
C ALA A 29 -12.68 1.17 8.05
N PHE A 30 -13.71 1.97 8.32
CA PHE A 30 -13.63 3.21 9.06
C PHE A 30 -14.05 2.98 10.51
N ASP A 31 -13.30 3.54 11.46
CA ASP A 31 -13.72 3.61 12.86
C ASP A 31 -14.73 4.76 13.09
N ASP A 32 -15.22 4.90 14.33
CA ASP A 32 -16.20 5.92 14.71
C ASP A 32 -15.70 7.37 14.51
N GLN A 33 -14.40 7.57 14.33
CA GLN A 33 -13.78 8.86 14.05
C GLN A 33 -13.46 9.05 12.56
N GLY A 34 -13.79 8.05 11.72
CA GLY A 34 -13.47 8.04 10.30
C GLY A 34 -12.01 7.71 10.00
N ASN A 35 -11.24 7.23 10.98
CA ASN A 35 -9.88 6.76 10.71
C ASN A 35 -9.94 5.40 10.02
N TYR A 36 -8.95 5.15 9.18
CA TYR A 36 -8.77 3.89 8.47
C TYR A 36 -7.28 3.56 8.39
N ARG A 37 -6.97 2.29 8.15
CA ARG A 37 -5.61 1.86 7.84
C ARG A 37 -5.37 2.00 6.35
N ASN A 38 -4.28 2.66 5.96
CA ASN A 38 -3.89 2.73 4.54
C ASN A 38 -3.44 1.35 4.03
N GLN A 39 -4.37 0.58 3.48
CA GLN A 39 -4.10 -0.78 2.98
C GLN A 39 -3.29 -0.79 1.69
N ALA A 40 -3.35 0.28 0.88
CA ALA A 40 -2.53 0.39 -0.33
C ALA A 40 -1.03 0.40 0.01
N ASP A 41 -0.63 1.09 1.08
CA ASP A 41 0.75 1.09 1.58
C ASP A 41 1.21 -0.32 2.02
N ILE A 42 0.36 -1.04 2.76
CA ILE A 42 0.70 -2.41 3.23
C ILE A 42 0.82 -3.39 2.06
N LEU A 43 -0.13 -3.36 1.13
CA LEU A 43 -0.10 -4.22 -0.05
C LEU A 43 1.09 -3.90 -0.96
N PHE A 44 1.38 -2.61 -1.20
CA PHE A 44 2.55 -2.19 -1.95
C PHE A 44 3.84 -2.78 -1.38
N ARG A 45 4.04 -2.71 -0.05
CA ARG A 45 5.26 -3.22 0.59
C ARG A 45 5.35 -4.74 0.52
N LYS A 46 4.23 -5.46 0.71
CA LYS A 46 4.19 -6.93 0.56
C LYS A 46 4.49 -7.36 -0.88
N ILE A 47 3.91 -6.68 -1.86
CA ILE A 47 4.20 -6.93 -3.28
C ILE A 47 5.67 -6.63 -3.57
N GLY A 48 6.17 -5.47 -3.10
CA GLY A 48 7.57 -5.06 -3.25
C GLY A 48 8.55 -6.08 -2.66
N ALA A 49 8.24 -6.66 -1.50
CA ALA A 49 9.05 -7.71 -0.89
C ALA A 49 9.11 -8.99 -1.73
N GLU A 50 8.04 -9.32 -2.46
CA GLU A 50 8.01 -10.49 -3.32
C GLU A 50 8.71 -10.25 -4.67
N VAL A 51 8.48 -9.10 -5.30
CA VAL A 51 8.99 -8.81 -6.65
C VAL A 51 10.42 -8.24 -6.66
N ALA A 52 10.87 -7.68 -5.53
CA ALA A 52 12.20 -7.09 -5.38
C ALA A 52 12.74 -7.34 -3.95
N PRO A 53 12.99 -8.60 -3.54
CA PRO A 53 13.29 -8.96 -2.15
C PRO A 53 14.54 -8.27 -1.56
N ASN A 54 15.54 -7.96 -2.39
CA ASN A 54 16.76 -7.26 -1.95
C ASN A 54 16.58 -5.74 -1.85
N ASP A 55 15.54 -5.18 -2.47
CA ASP A 55 15.21 -3.76 -2.50
C ASP A 55 13.78 -3.52 -1.93
N ALA A 56 13.36 -4.42 -1.04
CA ALA A 56 12.00 -4.43 -0.51
C ALA A 56 11.71 -3.13 0.28
N PRO A 57 10.55 -2.47 0.03
CA PRO A 57 10.13 -1.34 0.85
C PRO A 57 9.99 -1.74 2.33
N PRO A 58 10.47 -0.93 3.29
CA PRO A 58 10.49 -1.32 4.72
C PRO A 58 9.08 -1.37 5.32
N MET A 59 8.75 -2.35 6.18
CA MET A 59 7.41 -2.39 6.80
C MET A 59 7.23 -1.32 7.89
N PRO A 60 6.03 -0.71 8.04
CA PRO A 60 5.73 0.15 9.17
C PRO A 60 5.82 -0.64 10.48
N PRO A 61 6.22 -0.01 11.61
CA PRO A 61 6.28 -0.69 12.90
C PRO A 61 4.95 -1.38 13.27
N GLY A 62 5.03 -2.64 13.69
CA GLY A 62 3.88 -3.40 14.21
C GLY A 62 2.92 -3.96 13.15
N ARG A 63 3.38 -4.25 11.92
CA ARG A 63 2.55 -4.82 10.84
C ARG A 63 3.24 -5.89 10.01
#